data_AF-A0A845W9H8-F1
#
_entry.id   AF-A0A845W9H8-F1
#
_cell.length_a   1.000
_cell.length_b   1.000
_cell.length_c   1.000
_cell.angle_alpha   90.00
_cell.angle_beta   90.00
_cell.angle_gamma   90.00
#
_symmetry.space_group_name_H-M   'P 1'
#
loop_
_entity.id
_entity.type
_entity.pdbx_description
1 polymer ?
#
loop_
_entity_poly.entity_id
_entity_poly.type
_entity_poly.pdbx_seq_one_letter_code
_entity_poly.pdbx_strand_id
1 'polypeptide(L)'
;MLRLTYEYKLIPSQKQIAVIEDILAVCRKVWNYALRERKDWYKSRKCAVNYCSLQHEYIIPVDQPYPNYKIQAANLTKAKKANPELKRINAQVLQQVLKTLDRAFKNMKEQGYGFPRFKNPYRMRSFVFPQFKTNPINNEWIKLPQIGLVKLRLSRPIPDGFKIKQVRIV
;
A
#
# COMPACT_ATOMS: atom_id res chain seq x y z
N MET A 1 -10.94 22.94 -5.32
CA MET A 1 -9.60 22.80 -4.70
C MET A 1 -8.63 22.23 -5.72
N LEU A 2 -7.67 23.03 -6.20
CA LEU A 2 -6.67 22.61 -7.18
C LEU A 2 -5.68 21.63 -6.54
N ARG A 3 -5.27 20.60 -7.29
CA ARG A 3 -4.24 19.64 -6.88
C ARG A 3 -3.18 19.56 -7.96
N LEU A 4 -1.94 19.85 -7.59
CA LEU A 4 -0.77 19.71 -8.47
C LEU A 4 0.06 18.50 -8.03
N THR A 5 0.63 17.80 -9.01
CA THR A 5 1.55 16.69 -8.79
C THR A 5 2.88 17.04 -9.45
N TYR A 6 3.97 16.95 -8.71
CA TYR A 6 5.32 17.19 -9.19
C TYR A 6 6.18 15.95 -8.95
N GLU A 7 7.13 15.71 -9.84
CA GLU A 7 8.10 14.63 -9.74
C GLU A 7 9.50 15.23 -9.63
N TYR A 8 10.24 14.81 -8.61
CA TYR A 8 11.59 15.28 -8.32
C TYR A 8 12.53 14.10 -8.12
N LYS A 9 13.78 14.23 -8.57
CA LYS A 9 14.80 13.18 -8.37
C LYS A 9 15.30 13.20 -6.94
N LEU A 10 15.15 12.09 -6.24
CA LEU A 10 15.72 11.85 -4.92
C LEU A 10 17.20 11.47 -5.04
N ILE A 11 18.04 11.94 -4.12
CA ILE A 11 19.46 11.59 -4.02
C ILE A 11 19.69 10.96 -2.62
N PRO A 12 19.27 9.69 -2.42
CA PRO A 12 19.44 9.00 -1.16
C PRO A 12 20.87 8.48 -0.96
N SER A 13 21.29 8.35 0.30
CA SER A 13 22.51 7.61 0.66
C SER A 13 22.27 6.09 0.59
N GLN A 14 23.35 5.29 0.57
CA GLN A 14 23.25 3.82 0.53
C GLN A 14 22.41 3.26 1.70
N LYS A 15 22.55 3.86 2.89
CA LYS A 15 21.74 3.49 4.06
C LYS A 15 20.25 3.78 3.86
N GLN A 16 19.93 4.91 3.23
CA GLN A 16 18.55 5.29 2.92
C GLN A 16 17.94 4.40 1.85
N ILE A 17 18.72 4.00 0.84
CA ILE A 17 18.30 3.03 -0.19
C ILE A 17 17.91 1.70 0.47
N ALA A 18 18.75 1.16 1.36
CA ALA A 18 18.43 -0.07 2.08
C ALA A 18 17.12 0.02 2.88
N VAL A 19 16.85 1.17 3.51
CA VAL A 19 15.58 1.41 4.22
C VAL A 19 14.39 1.47 3.26
N ILE A 20 14.55 2.13 2.09
CA ILE A 20 13.51 2.21 1.06
C ILE A 20 13.17 0.82 0.53
N GLU A 21 14.19 -0.01 0.26
CA GLU A 21 14.03 -1.39 -0.20
C GLU A 21 13.34 -2.27 0.85
N ASP A 22 13.70 -2.14 2.12
CA ASP A 22 13.03 -2.83 3.24
C ASP A 22 11.54 -2.43 3.33
N ILE A 23 11.24 -1.13 3.23
CA ILE A 23 9.85 -0.64 3.19
C ILE A 23 9.09 -1.27 2.02
N LEU A 24 9.67 -1.29 0.81
CA LEU A 24 9.05 -1.91 -0.37
C LEU A 24 8.80 -3.41 -0.17
N ALA A 25 9.76 -4.12 0.43
CA ALA A 25 9.64 -5.55 0.72
C ALA A 25 8.49 -5.84 1.68
N VAL A 26 8.36 -5.07 2.76
CA VAL A 26 7.25 -5.22 3.72
C VAL A 26 5.91 -4.82 3.08
N CYS A 27 5.86 -3.74 2.31
CA CYS A 27 4.67 -3.34 1.56
C CYS A 27 4.20 -4.46 0.62
N ARG A 28 5.14 -5.13 -0.07
CA ARG A 28 4.85 -6.28 -0.92
C ARG A 28 4.23 -7.44 -0.14
N LYS A 29 4.79 -7.77 1.04
CA LYS A 29 4.24 -8.81 1.92
C LYS A 29 2.79 -8.48 2.32
N VAL A 30 2.53 -7.24 2.75
CA VAL A 30 1.18 -6.77 3.13
C VAL A 30 0.21 -6.85 1.96
N TRP A 31 0.60 -6.39 0.75
CA TRP A 31 -0.24 -6.50 -0.44
C TRP A 31 -0.60 -7.96 -0.74
N ASN A 32 0.41 -8.84 -0.79
CA ASN A 32 0.21 -10.22 -1.18
C ASN A 32 -0.63 -10.99 -0.16
N TYR A 33 -0.41 -10.75 1.13
CA TYR A 33 -1.21 -11.35 2.20
C TYR A 33 -2.68 -10.91 2.09
N ALA A 34 -2.93 -9.60 2.00
CA ALA A 34 -4.28 -9.06 1.91
C ALA A 34 -5.00 -9.49 0.61
N LEU A 35 -4.27 -9.61 -0.50
CA LEU A 35 -4.79 -10.14 -1.76
C LEU A 35 -5.11 -11.63 -1.63
N ARG A 36 -4.29 -12.40 -0.91
CA ARG A 36 -4.52 -13.83 -0.68
C ARG A 36 -5.81 -14.05 0.10
N GLU A 37 -6.02 -13.34 1.20
CA GLU A 37 -7.25 -13.41 1.98
C GLU A 37 -8.51 -13.16 1.13
N ARG A 38 -8.48 -12.10 0.30
CA ARG A 38 -9.60 -11.79 -0.61
C ARG A 38 -9.80 -12.90 -1.65
N LYS A 39 -8.72 -13.41 -2.23
CA LYS A 39 -8.80 -14.52 -3.21
C LYS A 39 -9.36 -15.78 -2.59
N ASP A 40 -8.94 -16.13 -1.38
CA ASP A 40 -9.41 -17.32 -0.69
C ASP A 40 -10.88 -17.18 -0.32
N TRP A 41 -11.33 -16.00 0.12
CA TRP A 41 -12.75 -15.71 0.36
C TRP A 41 -13.61 -15.86 -0.90
N TYR A 42 -13.12 -15.39 -2.06
CA TYR A 42 -13.81 -15.56 -3.34
C TYR A 42 -13.82 -17.01 -3.79
N LYS A 43 -12.70 -17.72 -3.65
CA LYS A 43 -12.58 -19.13 -4.02
C LYS A 43 -13.47 -20.02 -3.18
N SER A 44 -13.59 -19.74 -1.87
CA SER A 44 -14.45 -20.53 -1.00
C SER A 44 -15.91 -20.45 -1.44
N ARG A 45 -16.36 -19.28 -1.93
CA ARG A 45 -17.75 -19.04 -2.39
C ARG A 45 -17.98 -19.30 -3.87
N LYS A 46 -16.96 -19.73 -4.61
CA LYS A 46 -17.10 -20.02 -6.04
C LYS A 46 -17.67 -21.42 -6.22
N CYS A 47 -18.91 -21.53 -6.67
CA CYS A 47 -19.52 -22.77 -7.15
C CYS A 47 -19.86 -22.68 -8.65
N ALA A 48 -20.11 -23.83 -9.28
CA ALA A 48 -20.73 -23.86 -10.59
C ALA A 48 -22.20 -23.43 -10.46
N VAL A 49 -22.75 -22.81 -11.50
CA VAL A 49 -24.15 -22.30 -11.46
C VAL A 49 -25.14 -23.45 -11.30
N ASN A 50 -24.80 -24.64 -11.80
CA ASN A 50 -25.69 -25.79 -11.91
C ASN A 50 -25.48 -26.85 -10.82
N TYR A 51 -24.44 -26.77 -9.98
CA TYR A 51 -24.24 -27.72 -8.87
C TYR A 51 -23.29 -27.18 -7.79
N CYS A 52 -23.51 -27.66 -6.57
CA CYS A 52 -22.55 -27.52 -5.47
C CYS A 52 -21.55 -28.68 -5.49
N SER A 53 -20.29 -28.41 -5.16
CA SER A 53 -19.25 -29.46 -5.07
C SER A 53 -19.51 -30.35 -3.85
N LEU A 54 -19.60 -31.66 -4.06
CA LEU A 54 -19.68 -32.67 -2.97
C LEU A 54 -18.29 -33.06 -2.42
N GLN A 55 -17.22 -32.70 -3.12
CA GLN A 55 -15.84 -33.11 -2.80
C GLN A 55 -15.02 -32.01 -2.13
N HIS A 56 -15.52 -30.77 -2.11
CA HIS A 56 -14.77 -29.61 -1.63
C HIS A 56 -15.64 -28.80 -0.67
N GLU A 57 -15.13 -28.58 0.54
CA GLU A 57 -15.78 -27.75 1.55
C GLU A 57 -15.20 -26.33 1.58
N TYR A 58 -15.95 -25.43 2.22
CA TYR A 58 -15.51 -24.08 2.47
C TYR A 58 -14.34 -24.08 3.46
N ILE A 59 -13.14 -23.68 3.00
CA ILE A 59 -11.96 -23.45 3.86
C ILE A 59 -12.22 -22.36 4.91
N ILE A 60 -13.21 -21.50 4.66
CA ILE A 60 -13.55 -20.32 5.45
C ILE A 60 -15.03 -20.43 5.85
N PRO A 61 -15.41 -20.16 7.11
CA PRO A 61 -16.81 -20.18 7.54
C PRO A 61 -17.73 -19.38 6.62
N VAL A 62 -18.96 -19.88 6.43
CA VAL A 62 -19.96 -19.25 5.56
C VAL A 62 -20.28 -17.83 6.02
N ASP A 63 -20.39 -17.64 7.33
CA ASP A 63 -20.69 -16.35 7.97
C ASP A 63 -19.53 -15.36 7.94
N GLN A 64 -18.35 -15.77 7.47
CA GLN A 64 -17.19 -14.89 7.43
C GLN A 64 -17.43 -13.72 6.46
N PRO A 65 -17.40 -12.46 6.94
CA PRO A 65 -17.62 -11.31 6.08
C PRO A 65 -16.47 -11.15 5.07
N TYR A 66 -16.75 -10.51 3.94
CA TYR A 66 -15.73 -10.19 2.94
C TYR A 66 -14.60 -9.38 3.57
N PRO A 67 -13.30 -9.78 3.42
CA PRO A 67 -12.15 -9.09 4.01
C PRO A 67 -11.87 -7.75 3.31
N ASN A 68 -12.76 -6.78 3.55
CA ASN A 68 -12.68 -5.42 3.04
C ASN A 68 -11.54 -4.64 3.71
N TYR A 69 -11.29 -3.42 3.22
CA TYR A 69 -10.25 -2.55 3.76
C TYR A 69 -10.36 -2.35 5.29
N LYS A 70 -11.55 -2.15 5.85
CA LYS A 70 -11.73 -1.85 7.27
C LYS A 70 -11.27 -3.04 8.12
N ILE A 71 -11.68 -4.25 7.77
CA ILE A 71 -11.30 -5.48 8.46
C ILE A 71 -9.78 -5.69 8.35
N GLN A 72 -9.23 -5.58 7.15
CA GLN A 72 -7.79 -5.78 6.93
C GLN A 72 -6.93 -4.73 7.62
N ALA A 73 -7.37 -3.47 7.68
CA ALA A 73 -6.66 -2.40 8.39
C ALA A 73 -6.71 -2.57 9.93
N ALA A 74 -7.83 -3.06 10.46
CA ALA A 74 -7.95 -3.41 11.88
C ALA A 74 -7.02 -4.59 12.23
N ASN A 75 -7.04 -5.65 11.41
CA ASN A 75 -6.15 -6.80 11.57
C ASN A 75 -4.69 -6.43 11.44
N LEU A 76 -4.34 -5.53 10.51
CA LEU A 76 -2.98 -5.00 10.37
C LEU A 76 -2.52 -4.30 11.65
N THR A 77 -3.39 -3.51 12.29
CA THR A 77 -3.07 -2.84 13.57
C THR A 77 -2.78 -3.86 14.67
N LYS A 78 -3.52 -4.96 14.74
CA LYS A 78 -3.26 -6.07 15.66
C LYS A 78 -1.94 -6.79 15.31
N ALA A 79 -1.75 -7.13 14.03
CA ALA A 79 -0.55 -7.83 13.54
C ALA A 79 0.73 -7.03 13.78
N LYS A 80 0.68 -5.70 13.74
CA LYS A 80 1.81 -4.83 14.09
C LYS A 80 2.29 -4.97 15.53
N LYS A 81 1.43 -5.38 16.47
CA LYS A 81 1.83 -5.62 17.86
C LYS A 81 2.65 -6.90 17.99
N ALA A 82 2.29 -7.93 17.23
CA ALA A 82 2.94 -9.24 17.27
C ALA A 82 4.15 -9.36 16.34
N ASN A 83 4.14 -8.70 15.17
CA ASN A 83 5.17 -8.87 14.15
C ASN A 83 6.18 -7.70 14.16
N PRO A 84 7.47 -7.96 14.46
CA PRO A 84 8.49 -6.94 14.51
C PRO A 84 8.80 -6.30 13.14
N GLU A 85 8.62 -7.01 12.02
CA GLU A 85 8.77 -6.43 10.68
C GLU A 85 7.74 -5.34 10.41
N LEU A 86 6.47 -5.59 10.75
CA LEU A 86 5.39 -4.63 10.52
C LEU A 86 5.46 -3.44 11.49
N LYS A 87 5.97 -3.67 12.71
CA LYS A 87 6.19 -2.62 13.72
C LYS A 87 7.21 -1.59 13.24
N ARG A 88 8.26 -2.05 12.55
CA ARG A 88 9.33 -1.20 12.01
C ARG A 88 8.89 -0.22 10.94
N ILE A 89 7.77 -0.45 10.23
CA ILE A 89 7.31 0.41 9.12
C ILE A 89 6.18 1.34 9.57
N ASN A 90 6.07 2.53 8.97
CA ASN A 90 5.01 3.49 9.27
C ASN A 90 3.62 2.88 8.94
N ALA A 91 2.71 2.92 9.91
CA ALA A 91 1.37 2.34 9.76
C ALA A 91 0.58 2.95 8.59
N GLN A 92 0.77 4.24 8.31
CA GLN A 92 0.07 4.95 7.24
C GLN A 92 0.47 4.45 5.86
N VAL A 93 1.74 4.10 5.67
CA VAL A 93 2.25 3.52 4.43
C VAL A 93 1.60 2.16 4.19
N LEU A 94 1.58 1.30 5.21
CA LEU A 94 0.96 -0.03 5.11
C LEU A 94 -0.55 0.04 4.87
N GLN A 95 -1.26 0.96 5.54
CA GLN A 95 -2.68 1.20 5.29
C GLN A 95 -2.92 1.71 3.86
N GLN A 96 -2.03 2.54 3.32
CA GLN A 96 -2.13 3.05 1.96
C GLN A 96 -1.94 1.94 0.91
N VAL A 97 -1.14 0.90 1.21
CA VAL A 97 -1.05 -0.32 0.39
C VAL A 97 -2.40 -1.02 0.33
N LEU A 98 -3.08 -1.19 1.48
CA LEU A 98 -4.41 -1.80 1.54
C LEU A 98 -5.46 -0.97 0.79
N LYS A 99 -5.42 0.36 0.87
CA LYS A 99 -6.30 1.24 0.06
C LYS A 99 -6.06 1.09 -1.44
N THR A 100 -4.79 0.91 -1.83
CA THR A 100 -4.44 0.70 -3.24
C THR A 100 -4.98 -0.65 -3.73
N LEU A 101 -4.93 -1.69 -2.90
CA LEU A 101 -5.54 -2.98 -3.20
C LEU A 101 -7.06 -2.84 -3.35
N ASP A 102 -7.69 -2.09 -2.44
CA ASP A 102 -9.12 -1.85 -2.47
C ASP A 102 -9.56 -1.13 -3.76
N ARG A 103 -8.80 -0.11 -4.17
CA ARG A 103 -8.99 0.57 -5.46
C ARG A 103 -8.84 -0.39 -6.64
N ALA A 104 -7.89 -1.31 -6.60
CA ALA A 104 -7.72 -2.29 -7.66
C ALA A 104 -8.94 -3.22 -7.79
N PHE A 105 -9.54 -3.64 -6.67
CA PHE A 105 -10.80 -4.39 -6.67
C PHE A 105 -12.00 -3.55 -7.12
N LYS A 106 -12.05 -2.27 -6.76
CA LYS A 106 -13.08 -1.33 -7.23
C LYS A 106 -13.02 -1.18 -8.75
N ASN A 107 -11.83 -0.92 -9.30
CA ASN A 107 -11.60 -0.80 -10.73
C ASN A 107 -11.91 -2.11 -11.47
N MET A 108 -11.62 -3.28 -10.88
CA MET A 108 -12.01 -4.59 -11.44
C MET A 108 -13.53 -4.68 -11.63
N LYS A 109 -14.32 -4.25 -10.62
CA LYS A 109 -15.79 -4.32 -10.65
C LYS A 109 -16.42 -3.27 -11.55
N GLU A 110 -15.95 -2.03 -11.46
CA GLU A 110 -16.59 -0.88 -12.12
C GLU A 110 -16.09 -0.65 -13.55
N GLN A 111 -14.84 -1.01 -13.83
CA GLN A 111 -14.18 -0.67 -15.10
C GLN A 111 -13.80 -1.94 -15.91
N GLY A 112 -14.24 -3.12 -15.47
CA GLY A 112 -14.01 -4.38 -16.18
C GLY A 112 -12.55 -4.85 -16.20
N TYR A 113 -11.68 -4.28 -15.36
CA TYR A 113 -10.29 -4.77 -15.27
C TYR A 113 -10.23 -6.20 -14.73
N GLY A 114 -9.16 -6.92 -15.08
CA GLY A 114 -8.90 -8.26 -14.55
C GLY A 114 -8.58 -8.26 -13.04
N PHE A 115 -8.63 -9.45 -12.45
CA PHE A 115 -8.40 -9.65 -11.01
C PHE A 115 -6.99 -9.18 -10.58
N PRO A 116 -6.84 -8.50 -9.43
CA PRO A 116 -5.54 -8.07 -8.95
C PRO A 116 -4.51 -9.21 -8.84
N ARG A 117 -3.27 -8.93 -9.26
CA ARG A 117 -2.17 -9.89 -9.28
C ARG A 117 -1.27 -9.75 -8.06
N PHE A 118 -0.65 -10.85 -7.65
CA PHE A 118 0.42 -10.81 -6.67
C PHE A 118 1.59 -9.97 -7.19
N LYS A 119 2.25 -9.29 -6.26
CA LYS A 119 3.40 -8.42 -6.52
C LYS A 119 4.67 -9.21 -6.24
N ASN A 120 5.52 -9.30 -7.26
CA ASN A 120 6.92 -9.74 -7.11
C ASN A 120 7.77 -8.51 -6.71
N PRO A 121 9.07 -8.66 -6.35
CA PRO A 121 9.92 -7.53 -5.98
C PRO A 121 9.91 -6.43 -7.06
N TYR A 122 9.97 -6.81 -8.33
CA TYR A 122 10.01 -5.86 -9.45
C TYR A 122 8.68 -5.13 -9.75
N ARG A 123 7.54 -5.58 -9.19
CA ARG A 123 6.21 -4.96 -9.39
C ARG A 123 5.80 -4.03 -8.25
N MET A 124 6.39 -4.17 -7.06
CA MET A 124 6.20 -3.23 -5.96
C MET A 124 7.32 -2.20 -6.03
N ARG A 125 7.13 -1.16 -6.85
CA ARG A 125 8.14 -0.12 -7.09
C ARG A 125 7.92 1.15 -6.27
N SER A 126 6.71 1.36 -5.78
CA SER A 126 6.35 2.62 -5.13
C SER A 126 5.55 2.41 -3.86
N PHE A 127 5.72 3.33 -2.92
CA PHE A 127 4.84 3.49 -1.77
C PHE A 127 4.56 4.96 -1.49
N VAL A 128 3.54 5.22 -0.68
CA VAL A 128 3.02 6.57 -0.48
C VAL A 128 2.96 6.90 1.01
N PHE A 129 3.49 8.06 1.36
CA PHE A 129 3.21 8.74 2.62
C PHE A 129 1.97 9.63 2.41
N PRO A 130 0.81 9.27 3.00
CA PRO A 130 -0.46 9.91 2.66
C PRO A 130 -0.67 11.26 3.35
N GLN A 131 0.09 11.57 4.41
CA GLN A 131 -0.03 12.80 5.16
C GLN A 131 1.28 13.17 5.86
N PHE A 132 1.46 14.47 6.08
CA PHE A 132 2.57 15.06 6.83
C PHE A 132 2.01 16.07 7.84
N LYS A 133 2.63 16.16 9.03
CA LYS A 133 2.22 17.13 10.06
C LYS A 133 2.71 18.55 9.76
N THR A 134 3.97 18.64 9.31
CA THR A 134 4.66 19.86 8.93
C THR A 134 5.04 19.79 7.46
N ASN A 135 5.39 20.92 6.86
CA ASN A 135 5.94 20.92 5.50
C ASN A 135 7.22 20.06 5.48
N PRO A 136 7.25 18.95 4.74
CA PRO A 136 8.40 18.05 4.76
C PRO A 136 9.59 18.59 3.96
N ILE A 137 9.39 19.56 3.08
CA ILE A 137 10.44 20.11 2.21
C ILE A 137 11.02 21.37 2.85
N ASN A 138 12.35 21.43 2.90
CA ASN A 138 13.14 22.60 3.25
C ASN A 138 14.28 22.74 2.23
N ASN A 139 14.18 23.74 1.35
CA ASN A 139 15.09 23.94 0.22
C ASN A 139 15.25 22.65 -0.61
N GLU A 140 16.49 22.17 -0.80
CA GLU A 140 16.82 20.94 -1.52
C GLU A 140 16.71 19.65 -0.68
N TRP A 141 16.02 19.69 0.46
CA TRP A 141 15.91 18.54 1.36
C TRP A 141 14.46 18.21 1.68
N ILE A 142 14.17 16.92 1.80
CA ILE A 142 12.88 16.40 2.22
C ILE A 142 13.04 15.51 3.44
N LYS A 143 12.28 15.81 4.50
CA LYS A 143 12.20 15.00 5.71
C LYS A 143 11.09 13.97 5.55
N LEU A 144 11.48 12.72 5.41
CA LEU A 144 10.59 11.58 5.27
C LEU A 144 10.53 10.78 6.59
N PRO A 145 9.35 10.30 7.00
CA PRO A 145 9.25 9.39 8.13
C PRO A 145 10.14 8.17 7.90
N GLN A 146 10.91 7.77 8.94
CA GLN A 146 11.79 6.60 8.97
C GLN A 146 13.05 6.66 8.09
N ILE A 147 13.01 7.34 6.95
CA ILE A 147 14.16 7.51 6.04
C ILE A 147 15.03 8.70 6.48
N GLY A 148 14.43 9.72 7.09
CA GLY A 148 15.14 10.92 7.56
C GLY A 148 15.19 12.03 6.51
N LEU A 149 16.23 12.88 6.60
CA LEU A 149 16.47 13.97 5.65
C LEU A 149 17.14 13.40 4.39
N VAL A 150 16.51 13.61 3.24
CA VAL A 150 17.03 13.15 1.94
C VAL A 150 17.18 14.34 1.01
N LYS A 151 18.29 14.39 0.28
CA LYS A 151 18.51 15.43 -0.73
C LYS A 151 17.61 15.18 -1.92
N LEU A 152 17.07 16.24 -2.50
CA LEU A 152 16.23 16.20 -3.69
C LEU A 152 16.70 17.26 -4.69
N ARG A 153 16.60 16.94 -5.98
CA ARG A 153 16.88 17.90 -7.05
C ARG A 153 15.58 18.63 -7.41
N LEU A 154 15.46 19.89 -6.96
CA LEU A 154 14.37 20.77 -7.34
C LEU A 154 14.57 21.25 -8.78
N SER A 155 13.94 20.55 -9.73
CA SER A 155 13.89 21.00 -11.13
C SER A 155 12.96 22.19 -11.34
N ARG A 156 12.01 22.42 -10.42
CA ARG A 156 11.02 23.50 -10.43
C ARG A 156 10.73 23.93 -8.99
N PRO A 157 10.48 25.23 -8.74
CA PRO A 157 10.02 25.68 -7.44
C PRO A 157 8.60 25.16 -7.17
N ILE A 158 8.30 24.90 -5.90
CA ILE A 158 6.94 24.58 -5.46
C ILE A 158 6.16 25.89 -5.44
N PRO A 159 4.99 25.99 -6.08
CA PRO A 159 4.24 27.24 -6.11
C PRO A 159 3.86 27.72 -4.72
N ASP A 160 3.94 29.03 -4.50
CA ASP A 160 3.61 29.65 -3.23
C ASP A 160 2.14 29.44 -2.86
N GLY A 161 1.88 29.27 -1.55
CA GLY A 161 0.55 29.00 -1.03
C GLY A 161 0.10 27.52 -1.10
N PHE A 162 0.87 26.62 -1.72
CA PHE A 162 0.56 25.19 -1.75
C PHE A 162 1.10 24.45 -0.52
N LYS A 163 0.28 23.55 0.03
CA LYS A 163 0.67 22.63 1.11
C LYS A 163 0.91 21.24 0.56
N ILE A 164 2.02 20.62 0.95
CA ILE A 164 2.34 19.24 0.55
C ILE A 164 1.39 18.28 1.27
N LYS A 165 0.56 17.60 0.49
CA LYS A 165 -0.44 16.67 1.02
C LYS A 165 0.08 15.24 1.15
N GLN A 166 0.74 14.75 0.11
CA GLN A 166 1.22 13.37 0.02
C GLN A 166 2.56 13.34 -0.73
N VAL A 167 3.36 12.32 -0.45
CA VAL A 167 4.61 12.05 -1.16
C VAL A 167 4.60 10.60 -1.58
N ARG A 168 4.89 10.35 -2.86
CA ARG A 168 5.09 9.00 -3.40
C ARG A 168 6.58 8.83 -3.69
N ILE A 169 7.16 7.76 -3.16
CA ILE A 169 8.49 7.31 -3.57
C ILE A 169 8.28 6.29 -4.68
N VAL A 170 8.98 6.46 -5.80
CA VAL A 170 8.90 5.65 -7.03
C VAL A 170 10.28 5.10 -7.35
#